data_AF-A0A4V3KVP3-F1
#
_entry.id   AF-A0A4V3KVP3-F1
#
_cell.length_a   1.000
_cell.length_b   1.000
_cell.length_c   1.000
_cell.angle_alpha   90.00
_cell.angle_beta   90.00
_cell.angle_gamma   90.00
#
_symmetry.space_group_name_H-M   'P 1'
#
loop_
_entity.id
_entity.type
_entity.pdbx_description
1 polymer ?
#
loop_
_entity_poly.entity_id
_entity_poly.type
_entity_poly.pdbx_seq_one_letter_code
_entity_poly.pdbx_strand_id
1 'polypeptide(L)'
;MDRNGTVFEGEVNFLGILLQQAMMYSKAKIDALPEDIDVDDECAAIEAASAPAFAIANTISTLPAQSETEIRIKATAAAWIDGTYWTGADPSALN
;
A
#
# COMPACT_ATOMS: atom_id res chain seq x y z
N MET A 1 6.83 21.03 26.05
CA MET A 1 5.98 19.83 25.89
C MET A 1 6.73 18.90 24.97
N ASP A 2 7.50 17.98 25.55
CA ASP A 2 8.24 16.99 24.79
C ASP A 2 7.24 16.04 24.13
N ARG A 3 7.09 16.16 22.81
CA ARG A 3 6.40 15.17 21.98
C ARG A 3 7.33 13.97 21.76
N ASN A 4 7.83 13.37 22.84
CA ASN A 4 8.37 12.02 22.76
C ASN A 4 7.19 11.06 22.77
N GLY A 5 6.41 11.09 21.67
CA GLY A 5 5.64 9.91 21.31
C GLY A 5 6.65 8.79 21.15
N THR A 6 6.47 7.72 21.91
CA THR A 6 7.31 6.52 21.85
C THR A 6 7.24 6.00 20.42
N VAL A 7 8.17 6.41 19.57
CA VAL A 7 8.37 5.78 18.26
C VAL A 7 8.84 4.39 18.57
N PHE A 8 8.00 3.39 18.30
CA PHE A 8 8.39 2.01 18.52
C PHE A 8 9.46 1.66 17.49
N GLU A 9 10.61 1.19 17.96
CA GLU A 9 11.70 0.81 17.07
C GLU A 9 11.23 -0.33 16.16
N GLY A 10 11.18 -0.08 14.85
CA GLY A 10 10.62 -1.01 13.87
C GLY A 10 9.11 -0.87 13.57
N GLU A 11 8.45 0.20 14.03
CA GLU A 11 7.04 0.50 13.69
C GLU A 11 6.82 0.53 12.16
N VAL A 12 7.69 1.22 11.43
CA VAL A 12 7.62 1.29 9.96
C VAL A 12 7.84 -0.09 9.33
N ASN A 13 8.73 -0.92 9.90
CA ASN A 13 8.95 -2.29 9.42
C ASN A 13 7.71 -3.17 9.60
N PHE A 14 7.08 -3.12 10.78
CA PHE A 14 5.85 -3.85 11.05
C PHE A 14 4.71 -3.40 10.12
N LEU A 15 4.50 -2.08 10.00
CA LEU A 15 3.51 -1.53 9.08
C LEU A 15 3.82 -1.89 7.62
N GLY A 16 5.10 -1.98 7.23
CA GLY A 16 5.51 -2.45 5.91
C GLY A 16 5.07 -3.88 5.62
N ILE A 17 5.14 -4.79 6.60
CA ILE A 17 4.62 -6.16 6.47
C ILE A 17 3.11 -6.14 6.29
N LEU A 18 2.40 -5.35 7.11
CA LEU A 18 0.94 -5.22 7.00
C LEU A 18 0.52 -4.60 5.67
N LEU A 19 1.27 -3.63 5.16
CA LEU A 19 1.03 -3.02 3.85
C LEU A 19 1.13 -4.08 2.76
N GLN A 20 2.18 -4.91 2.74
CA GLN A 20 2.33 -5.99 1.77
C GLN A 20 1.14 -6.97 1.80
N GLN A 21 0.71 -7.38 3.00
CA GLN A 21 -0.46 -8.26 3.15
C GLN A 21 -1.74 -7.61 2.64
N ALA A 22 -1.97 -6.34 2.97
CA ALA A 22 -3.13 -5.60 2.53
C ALA A 22 -3.15 -5.42 1.00
N MET A 23 -2.02 -5.07 0.38
CA MET A 23 -1.91 -4.92 -1.07
C MET A 23 -2.18 -6.24 -1.80
N MET A 24 -1.64 -7.36 -1.31
CA MET A 24 -1.94 -8.69 -1.87
C MET A 24 -3.43 -9.04 -1.75
N TYR A 25 -4.05 -8.70 -0.62
CA TYR A 25 -5.48 -8.91 -0.43
C TYR A 25 -6.32 -8.04 -1.36
N SER A 26 -5.98 -6.75 -1.50
CA SER A 26 -6.65 -5.83 -2.43
C SER A 26 -6.58 -6.37 -3.85
N LYS A 27 -5.40 -6.82 -4.29
CA LYS A 27 -5.23 -7.44 -5.61
C LYS A 27 -6.12 -8.67 -5.78
N ALA A 28 -6.10 -9.60 -4.82
CA ALA A 28 -6.93 -10.80 -4.91
C ALA A 28 -8.44 -10.49 -4.96
N LYS A 29 -8.88 -9.40 -4.33
CA LYS A 29 -10.27 -8.94 -4.40
C LYS A 29 -10.62 -8.31 -5.73
N ILE A 30 -9.73 -7.49 -6.27
CA ILE A 30 -9.89 -6.85 -7.58
C ILE A 30 -9.89 -7.91 -8.69
N ASP A 31 -8.93 -8.86 -8.65
CA ASP A 31 -8.84 -9.96 -9.62
C ASP A 31 -10.04 -10.92 -9.56
N ALA A 32 -10.83 -10.89 -8.48
CA ALA A 32 -12.03 -11.71 -8.29
C ALA A 32 -13.34 -10.99 -8.67
N LEU A 33 -13.27 -9.76 -9.18
CA LEU A 33 -14.46 -9.05 -9.66
C LEU A 33 -15.03 -9.74 -10.92
N PRO A 34 -16.36 -9.77 -11.08
CA PRO A 34 -16.97 -10.28 -12.30
C PRO A 34 -16.53 -9.50 -13.53
N GLU A 35 -16.30 -10.17 -14.66
CA GLU A 35 -15.92 -9.50 -15.91
C GLU A 35 -17.06 -8.63 -16.50
N ASP A 36 -18.30 -8.89 -16.09
CA ASP A 36 -19.52 -8.21 -16.54
C ASP A 36 -20.08 -7.20 -15.51
N ILE A 37 -19.28 -6.86 -14.49
CA ILE A 37 -19.64 -5.82 -13.50
C ILE A 37 -19.82 -4.46 -14.19
N ASP A 38 -20.78 -3.67 -13.71
CA ASP A 38 -20.92 -2.28 -14.15
C ASP A 38 -19.72 -1.43 -13.70
N VAL A 39 -19.35 -0.43 -14.49
CA VAL A 39 -18.16 0.40 -14.24
C VAL A 39 -18.25 1.16 -12.92
N ASP A 40 -19.43 1.65 -12.53
CA ASP A 40 -19.60 2.37 -11.27
C ASP A 40 -19.41 1.43 -10.07
N ASP A 41 -19.94 0.21 -10.18
CA ASP A 41 -19.79 -0.84 -9.17
C ASP A 41 -18.34 -1.37 -9.12
N GLU A 42 -17.66 -1.47 -10.26
CA GLU A 42 -16.24 -1.83 -10.35
C GLU A 42 -15.37 -0.82 -9.60
N CYS A 43 -15.57 0.47 -9.86
CA CYS A 43 -14.84 1.54 -9.20
C CYS A 43 -15.03 1.49 -7.68
N ALA A 44 -16.29 1.37 -7.23
CA ALA A 44 -16.61 1.28 -5.81
C ALA A 44 -15.97 0.04 -5.16
N ALA A 45 -15.95 -1.10 -5.86
CA ALA A 45 -15.35 -2.33 -5.35
C ALA A 45 -13.82 -2.25 -5.28
N ILE A 46 -13.16 -1.64 -6.27
CA ILE A 46 -11.72 -1.38 -6.28
C ILE A 46 -11.34 -0.46 -5.12
N GLU A 47 -12.07 0.63 -4.92
CA GLU A 47 -11.86 1.56 -3.80
C GLU A 47 -12.00 0.84 -2.45
N ALA A 48 -13.09 0.08 -2.27
CA ALA A 48 -13.34 -0.66 -1.04
C ALA A 48 -12.27 -1.73 -0.77
N ALA A 49 -11.83 -2.45 -1.80
CA ALA A 49 -10.77 -3.45 -1.70
C ALA A 49 -9.42 -2.80 -1.35
N SER A 50 -9.16 -1.59 -1.83
CA SER A 50 -7.88 -0.88 -1.66
C SER A 50 -7.80 -0.04 -0.39
N ALA A 51 -8.94 0.27 0.24
CA ALA A 51 -9.03 1.10 1.44
C ALA A 51 -8.12 0.65 2.60
N PRO A 52 -7.98 -0.65 2.94
CA PRO A 52 -7.08 -1.07 4.02
C PRO A 52 -5.61 -0.76 3.72
N ALA A 53 -5.15 -1.05 2.49
CA ALA A 53 -3.79 -0.77 2.07
C ALA A 53 -3.53 0.76 2.03
N PHE A 54 -4.52 1.54 1.58
CA PHE A 54 -4.45 3.00 1.57
C PHE A 54 -4.32 3.57 2.98
N ALA A 55 -5.07 3.06 3.96
CA ALA A 55 -4.98 3.51 5.35
C ALA A 55 -3.60 3.24 5.97
N ILE A 56 -3.03 2.06 5.72
CA ILE A 56 -1.69 1.70 6.19
C ILE A 56 -0.63 2.56 5.50
N ALA A 57 -0.72 2.73 4.18
CA ALA A 57 0.20 3.56 3.41
C ALA A 57 0.22 5.01 3.90
N ASN A 58 -0.95 5.59 4.18
CA ASN A 58 -1.05 6.93 4.77
C ASN A 58 -0.38 6.98 6.15
N THR A 59 -0.60 5.98 7.00
CA THR A 59 0.05 5.91 8.31
C THR A 59 1.57 5.89 8.18
N ILE A 60 2.12 5.02 7.33
CA ILE A 60 3.55 4.94 7.03
C ILE A 60 4.11 6.28 6.53
N SER A 61 3.35 7.01 5.70
CA SER A 61 3.79 8.30 5.15
C SER A 61 4.12 9.34 6.23
N THR A 62 3.40 9.29 7.36
CA THR A 62 3.55 10.23 8.48
C THR A 62 4.72 9.90 9.42
N LEU A 63 5.26 8.68 9.36
CA LEU A 63 6.31 8.22 10.26
C LEU A 63 7.71 8.57 9.74
N PRO A 64 8.68 8.89 10.60
CA PRO A 64 10.07 9.06 10.17
C PRO A 64 10.65 7.71 9.71
N ALA A 65 11.48 7.74 8.67
CA ALA A 65 12.29 6.58 8.26
C ALA A 65 13.76 6.84 8.67
N GLN A 66 14.35 5.89 9.35
CA GLN A 66 15.70 5.96 9.92
C GLN A 66 16.65 4.93 9.31
N SER A 67 16.12 3.92 8.62
CA SER A 67 16.90 2.90 7.91
C SER A 67 16.58 2.83 6.42
N GLU A 68 17.47 2.21 5.63
CA GLU A 68 17.25 1.98 4.20
C GLU A 68 15.97 1.16 3.94
N THR A 69 15.72 0.15 4.77
CA THR A 69 14.49 -0.66 4.69
C THR A 69 13.25 0.19 4.87
N GLU A 70 13.24 1.08 5.87
CA GLU A 70 12.10 1.96 6.13
C GLU A 70 11.90 2.98 5.00
N ILE A 71 12.98 3.49 4.41
CA ILE A 71 12.89 4.36 3.23
C ILE A 71 12.21 3.63 2.06
N ARG A 72 12.57 2.37 1.81
CA ARG A 72 11.93 1.54 0.76
C ARG A 72 10.46 1.27 1.06
N ILE A 73 10.12 1.03 2.32
CA ILE A 73 8.72 0.85 2.76
C ILE A 73 7.93 2.13 2.53
N LYS A 74 8.48 3.30 2.89
CA LYS A 74 7.84 4.59 2.61
C LYS A 74 7.67 4.85 1.12
N ALA A 75 8.66 4.51 0.30
CA ALA A 75 8.56 4.62 -1.16
C ALA A 75 7.45 3.72 -1.72
N THR A 76 7.30 2.50 -1.17
CA THR A 76 6.23 1.57 -1.54
C THR A 76 4.85 2.13 -1.16
N ALA A 77 4.72 2.67 0.06
CA ALA A 77 3.49 3.33 0.51
C ALA A 77 3.12 4.52 -0.37
N ALA A 78 4.10 5.35 -0.75
CA ALA A 78 3.89 6.46 -1.67
C ALA A 78 3.43 5.98 -3.05
N ALA A 79 4.09 4.97 -3.62
CA ALA A 79 3.70 4.40 -4.91
C ALA A 79 2.27 3.83 -4.90
N TRP A 80 1.85 3.24 -3.78
CA TRP A 80 0.46 2.78 -3.62
C TRP A 80 -0.54 3.94 -3.61
N ILE A 81 -0.27 4.99 -2.84
CA ILE A 81 -1.11 6.20 -2.76
C ILE A 81 -1.23 6.88 -4.13
N ASP A 82 -0.12 6.98 -4.84
CA ASP A 82 -0.05 7.63 -6.16
C ASP A 82 -0.62 6.76 -7.29
N GLY A 83 -1.03 5.52 -7.00
CA GLY A 83 -1.50 4.55 -7.99
C GLY A 83 -0.39 4.05 -8.95
N THR A 84 0.86 4.41 -8.70
CA THR A 84 2.01 4.04 -9.54
C THR A 84 2.64 2.69 -9.14
N TYR A 85 2.20 2.08 -8.03
CA TYR A 85 2.69 0.79 -7.56
C TYR A 85 2.67 -0.29 -8.66
N TRP A 86 1.62 -0.33 -9.48
CA TRP A 86 1.47 -1.29 -10.56
C TRP A 86 2.29 -0.96 -11.81
N THR A 87 2.75 0.28 -11.96
CA THR A 87 3.46 0.77 -13.17
C THR A 87 4.94 0.38 -13.22
N GLY A 88 5.50 -0.08 -12.10
CA GLY A 88 6.89 -0.54 -12.02
C GLY A 88 7.11 -2.02 -12.38
N ALA A 89 6.05 -2.78 -12.63
CA ALA A 89 6.17 -4.11 -13.22
C ALA A 89 6.40 -3.95 -14.73
N ASP A 90 7.64 -3.71 -15.13
CA ASP A 90 8.03 -3.72 -16.55
C ASP A 90 7.60 -5.06 -17.17
N PRO A 91 6.61 -5.10 -18.08
CA PRO A 91 6.20 -6.33 -18.76
C PRO A 91 7.33 -6.91 -19.61
N SER A 92 8.36 -6.10 -19.90
CA SER A 92 9.53 -6.45 -20.70
C SER A 92 10.56 -7.28 -19.93
N ALA A 93 10.45 -7.40 -18.61
CA ALA A 93 11.34 -8.24 -17.80
C ALA A 93 11.02 -9.75 -17.92
N LEU A 94 10.04 -10.13 -18.74
CA LEU A 94 9.63 -11.51 -19.02
C LEU A 94 9.95 -11.97 -20.46
N ASN A 95 10.76 -11.23 -21.22
CA ASN A 95 11.27 -11.64 -22.53
C ASN A 95 12.78 -11.90 -22.51
#